data_AF-A0A520Z8D6-F1
#
_entry.id   AF-A0A520Z8D6-F1
#
_cell.length_a   1.000
_cell.length_b   1.000
_cell.length_c   1.000
_cell.angle_alpha   90.00
_cell.angle_beta   90.00
_cell.angle_gamma   90.00
#
_symmetry.space_group_name_H-M   'P 1'
#
loop_
_entity.id
_entity.type
_entity.pdbx_description
1 polymer ?
#
loop_
_entity_poly.entity_id
_entity_poly.type
_entity_poly.pdbx_seq_one_letter_code
_entity_poly.pdbx_strand_id
1 'polypeptide(L)'
;SFTLKPKETFDETLAASEQFVEEMQLYLKQAHTVAPDDTSAIGTFNTLEEAKRYFTLIGNIKGFFWFVGICTIIAGVVGVSNIMLIIVKERTREIGIRKAIGAQPWSIIGMILHEAIFVTAFAGFAGLIFSMGLWELAGPYVDIPYVLNPSVNFNVALSTVIILILAGALAGFFPAWRAAKIRPIEALRDE
;
A
#
# COMPACT_ATOMS: atom_id res chain seq x y z
N SER A 1 -20.04 1.07 -41.57
CA SER A 1 -19.69 -0.24 -40.98
C SER A 1 -20.20 -0.25 -39.56
N PHE A 2 -20.88 -1.30 -39.09
CA PHE A 2 -21.34 -1.39 -37.69
C PHE A 2 -20.25 -1.88 -36.72
N THR A 3 -18.99 -1.57 -37.03
CA THR A 3 -17.82 -2.05 -36.29
C THR A 3 -16.87 -0.90 -36.02
N LEU A 4 -16.39 -0.81 -34.78
CA LEU A 4 -15.33 0.10 -34.38
C LEU A 4 -13.97 -0.59 -34.59
N LYS A 5 -13.02 0.09 -35.23
CA LYS A 5 -11.65 -0.42 -35.32
C LYS A 5 -10.94 -0.19 -33.98
N PRO A 6 -10.15 -1.16 -33.49
CA PRO A 6 -9.35 -0.95 -32.28
C PRO A 6 -8.37 0.21 -32.48
N LYS A 7 -8.22 1.05 -31.44
CA LYS A 7 -7.21 2.12 -31.37
C LYS A 7 -6.09 1.70 -30.40
N GLU A 8 -4.97 2.42 -30.45
CA GLU A 8 -3.79 2.07 -29.66
C GLU A 8 -3.95 2.42 -28.18
N THR A 9 -4.74 3.44 -27.84
CA THR A 9 -4.97 3.88 -26.47
C THR A 9 -6.44 3.75 -26.04
N PHE A 10 -6.65 3.56 -24.73
CA PHE A 10 -7.99 3.47 -24.14
C PHE A 10 -8.79 4.77 -24.37
N ASP A 11 -8.15 5.92 -24.21
CA ASP A 11 -8.81 7.23 -24.37
C ASP A 11 -9.24 7.47 -25.82
N GLU A 12 -8.40 7.12 -26.80
CA GLU A 12 -8.77 7.20 -28.22
C GLU A 12 -9.88 6.21 -28.58
N THR A 13 -9.85 5.00 -28.02
CA THR A 13 -10.90 3.99 -28.23
C THR A 13 -12.23 4.45 -27.64
N LEU A 14 -12.21 5.08 -26.46
CA LEU A 14 -13.39 5.64 -25.81
C LEU A 14 -13.99 6.78 -26.62
N ALA A 15 -13.18 7.77 -27.01
CA ALA A 15 -13.64 8.91 -27.80
C ALA A 15 -14.23 8.46 -29.15
N ALA A 16 -13.60 7.49 -29.81
CA ALA A 16 -14.12 6.90 -31.05
C ALA A 16 -15.42 6.11 -30.81
N SER A 17 -15.57 5.45 -29.66
CA SER A 17 -16.81 4.76 -29.28
C SER A 17 -17.95 5.74 -29.03
N GLU A 18 -17.71 6.82 -28.29
CA GLU A 18 -18.69 7.88 -28.02
C GLU A 18 -19.22 8.48 -29.34
N GLN A 19 -18.30 8.84 -30.26
CA GLN A 19 -18.66 9.35 -31.58
C GLN A 19 -19.44 8.32 -32.41
N PHE A 20 -19.02 7.05 -32.40
CA PHE A 20 -19.70 5.99 -33.13
C PHE A 20 -21.12 5.74 -32.61
N VAL A 21 -21.32 5.77 -31.29
CA VAL A 21 -22.64 5.64 -30.66
C VAL A 21 -23.55 6.80 -31.04
N GLU A 22 -23.03 8.03 -31.05
CA GLU A 22 -23.76 9.23 -31.45
C GLU A 22 -24.20 9.16 -32.93
N GLU A 23 -23.29 8.80 -33.84
CA GLU A 23 -23.59 8.59 -35.26
C GLU A 23 -24.65 7.49 -35.47
N MET A 24 -24.54 6.38 -34.74
CA MET A 24 -25.52 5.30 -34.79
C MET A 24 -26.90 5.73 -34.29
N GLN A 25 -26.97 6.49 -33.19
CA GLN A 25 -28.24 7.03 -32.69
C GLN A 25 -28.89 7.97 -33.71
N LEU A 26 -28.11 8.88 -34.30
CA LEU A 26 -28.61 9.81 -35.32
C LEU A 26 -29.17 9.06 -36.53
N TYR A 27 -28.45 8.05 -37.02
CA TYR A 27 -28.92 7.19 -38.10
C TYR A 27 -30.24 6.48 -37.74
N LEU A 28 -30.32 5.88 -36.55
CA LEU A 28 -31.51 5.14 -36.13
C LEU A 28 -32.73 6.06 -35.91
N LYS A 29 -32.54 7.27 -35.39
CA LYS A 29 -33.60 8.30 -35.24
C LYS A 29 -34.10 8.82 -36.58
N GLN A 30 -33.25 8.86 -37.61
CA GLN A 30 -33.67 9.24 -38.97
C GLN A 30 -34.39 8.10 -39.69
N ALA A 31 -33.98 6.86 -39.44
CA ALA A 31 -34.55 5.67 -40.08
C ALA A 31 -35.90 5.22 -39.46
N HIS A 32 -36.20 5.64 -38.22
CA HIS A 32 -37.42 5.26 -37.50
C HIS A 32 -38.23 6.49 -37.08
N THR A 33 -39.55 6.36 -37.00
CA THR A 33 -40.45 7.42 -36.53
C THR A 33 -40.32 7.56 -35.01
N VAL A 34 -39.35 8.34 -34.57
CA VAL A 34 -39.14 8.73 -33.17
C VAL A 34 -39.63 10.18 -33.00
N ALA A 35 -40.35 10.46 -31.91
CA ALA A 35 -40.78 11.82 -31.62
C ALA A 35 -39.55 12.73 -31.41
N PRO A 36 -39.52 13.98 -31.93
CA PRO A 36 -38.33 14.84 -31.87
C PRO A 36 -37.84 15.15 -30.46
N ASP A 37 -38.75 15.08 -29.49
CA ASP A 37 -38.57 15.33 -28.07
C ASP A 37 -38.31 14.06 -27.24
N ASP A 38 -38.47 12.87 -27.83
CA ASP A 38 -38.24 11.60 -27.14
C ASP A 38 -36.76 11.19 -27.20
N THR A 39 -36.03 11.50 -26.13
CA THR A 39 -34.64 11.11 -25.93
C THR A 39 -34.46 9.66 -25.48
N SER A 40 -35.54 8.99 -25.06
CA SER A 40 -35.52 7.65 -24.45
C SER A 40 -35.84 6.53 -25.43
N ALA A 41 -36.40 6.86 -26.61
CA ALA A 41 -36.79 5.90 -27.63
C ALA A 41 -35.64 5.00 -28.13
N ILE A 42 -34.39 5.48 -28.08
CA ILE A 42 -33.20 4.71 -28.47
C ILE A 42 -32.20 4.70 -27.32
N GLY A 43 -32.21 3.61 -26.55
CA GLY A 43 -31.23 3.38 -25.50
C GLY A 43 -29.86 3.00 -26.06
N THR A 44 -28.81 3.69 -25.61
CA THR A 44 -27.42 3.32 -25.92
C THR A 44 -26.69 2.90 -24.67
N PHE A 45 -26.05 1.74 -24.74
CA PHE A 45 -25.23 1.20 -23.66
C PHE A 45 -23.78 1.19 -24.16
N ASN A 46 -23.01 2.21 -23.78
CA ASN A 46 -21.59 2.26 -24.09
C ASN A 46 -20.79 1.59 -22.96
N THR A 47 -20.43 0.33 -23.17
CA THR A 47 -19.67 -0.45 -22.18
C THR A 47 -18.29 0.14 -21.89
N LEU A 48 -17.71 0.91 -22.82
CA LEU A 48 -16.42 1.59 -22.63
C LEU A 48 -16.51 2.79 -21.68
N GLU A 49 -17.62 3.52 -21.72
CA GLU A 49 -17.88 4.64 -20.80
C GLU A 49 -18.08 4.12 -19.37
N GLU A 50 -18.85 3.04 -19.20
CA GLU A 50 -18.99 2.38 -17.90
C GLU A 50 -17.66 1.83 -17.39
N ALA A 51 -16.84 1.25 -18.27
CA ALA A 51 -15.51 0.78 -17.91
C ALA A 51 -14.60 1.93 -17.43
N LYS A 52 -14.62 3.10 -18.10
CA LYS A 52 -13.86 4.29 -17.66
C LYS A 52 -14.27 4.71 -16.25
N ARG A 53 -15.58 4.78 -15.97
CA ARG A 53 -16.11 5.12 -14.65
C ARG A 53 -15.59 4.13 -13.59
N TYR A 54 -15.64 2.84 -13.89
CA TYR A 54 -15.14 1.78 -13.01
C TYR A 54 -13.63 1.91 -12.73
N PHE A 55 -12.81 2.05 -13.78
CA PHE A 55 -11.36 2.21 -13.63
C PHE A 55 -10.99 3.48 -12.85
N THR A 56 -11.71 4.57 -13.07
CA THR A 56 -11.50 5.84 -12.34
C THR A 56 -11.80 5.67 -10.85
N LEU A 57 -12.94 5.06 -10.50
CA LEU A 57 -13.31 4.80 -9.10
C LEU A 57 -12.28 3.92 -8.40
N ILE A 58 -11.86 2.82 -9.04
CA ILE A 58 -10.81 1.95 -8.48
C ILE A 58 -9.48 2.67 -8.37
N GLY A 59 -9.12 3.50 -9.34
CA GLY A 59 -7.91 4.33 -9.31
C GLY A 59 -7.90 5.24 -8.09
N ASN A 60 -9.00 5.94 -7.84
CA ASN A 60 -9.15 6.84 -6.69
C ASN A 60 -9.07 6.08 -5.35
N ILE A 61 -9.77 4.94 -5.25
CA ILE A 61 -9.71 4.08 -4.06
C ILE A 61 -8.29 3.58 -3.82
N LYS A 62 -7.60 3.08 -4.86
CA LYS A 62 -6.20 2.66 -4.77
C LYS A 62 -5.30 3.79 -4.30
N GLY A 63 -5.45 4.99 -4.86
CA GLY A 63 -4.67 6.17 -4.46
C GLY A 63 -4.88 6.53 -2.98
N PHE A 64 -6.13 6.50 -2.51
CA PHE A 64 -6.46 6.71 -1.11
C PHE A 64 -5.79 5.68 -0.19
N PHE A 65 -5.89 4.38 -0.50
CA PHE A 65 -5.22 3.34 0.29
C PHE A 65 -3.70 3.44 0.26
N TRP A 66 -3.10 3.87 -0.86
CA TRP A 66 -1.66 4.10 -0.95
C TRP A 66 -1.23 5.21 0.01
N PHE A 67 -1.98 6.32 0.03
CA PHE A 67 -1.74 7.43 0.94
C PHE A 67 -1.83 7.00 2.41
N VAL A 68 -2.94 6.36 2.80
CA VAL A 68 -3.15 5.88 4.17
C VAL A 68 -2.10 4.84 4.57
N GLY A 69 -1.72 3.95 3.64
CA GLY A 69 -0.68 2.94 3.85
C GLY A 69 0.67 3.56 4.19
N ILE A 70 1.12 4.57 3.42
CA ILE A 70 2.36 5.30 3.73
C ILE A 70 2.29 5.96 5.09
N CYS A 71 1.21 6.70 5.39
CA CYS A 71 1.05 7.37 6.67
C CYS A 71 1.13 6.38 7.84
N THR A 72 0.51 5.21 7.69
CA THR A 72 0.53 4.14 8.69
C THR A 72 1.94 3.57 8.89
N ILE A 73 2.69 3.34 7.81
CA ILE A 73 4.08 2.88 7.88
C ILE A 73 4.94 3.92 8.61
N ILE A 74 4.80 5.20 8.27
CA ILE A 74 5.56 6.28 8.93
C ILE A 74 5.24 6.32 10.43
N ALA A 75 3.97 6.26 10.81
CA ALA A 75 3.55 6.22 12.21
C ALA A 75 4.15 5.00 12.95
N GLY A 76 4.14 3.83 12.30
CA GLY A 76 4.76 2.61 12.83
C GLY A 76 6.28 2.75 13.02
N VAL A 77 6.99 3.30 12.03
CA VAL A 77 8.43 3.56 12.08
C VAL A 77 8.78 4.47 13.25
N VAL A 78 8.04 5.57 13.44
CA VAL A 78 8.24 6.49 14.56
C VAL A 78 7.99 5.80 15.90
N GLY A 79 6.91 5.01 16.01
CA GLY A 79 6.59 4.26 17.21
C GLY A 79 7.70 3.26 17.60
N VAL A 80 8.14 2.45 16.65
CA VAL A 80 9.24 1.48 16.85
C VAL A 80 10.54 2.20 17.19
N SER A 81 10.85 3.30 16.51
CA SER A 81 12.07 4.08 16.79
C SER A 81 12.08 4.63 18.22
N ASN A 82 10.94 5.10 18.73
CA ASN A 82 10.83 5.62 20.08
C ASN A 82 11.02 4.52 21.14
N ILE A 83 10.39 3.35 20.95
CA ILE A 83 10.58 2.20 21.84
C ILE A 83 12.05 1.78 21.84
N MET A 84 12.67 1.70 20.66
CA MET A 84 14.07 1.31 20.53
C MET A 84 15.03 2.32 21.21
N LEU A 85 14.70 3.62 21.20
CA LEU A 85 15.45 4.62 21.96
C LEU A 85 15.38 4.39 23.48
N ILE A 86 14.24 3.92 23.99
CA ILE A 86 14.07 3.59 25.41
C ILE A 86 14.90 2.34 25.75
N ILE A 87 14.81 1.28 24.93
CA ILE A 87 15.57 0.04 25.13
C ILE A 87 17.08 0.31 25.12
N VAL A 88 17.57 1.13 24.19
CA VAL A 88 18.98 1.53 24.12
C VAL A 88 19.41 2.23 25.42
N LYS A 89 18.55 3.09 25.99
CA LYS A 89 18.85 3.78 27.24
C LYS A 89 18.94 2.81 28.42
N GLU A 90 18.01 1.87 28.53
CA GLU A 90 18.02 0.85 29.60
C GLU A 90 19.27 -0.04 29.51
N ARG A 91 19.75 -0.32 28.30
CA ARG A 91 20.93 -1.16 28.04
C ARG A 91 22.22 -0.38 27.84
N THR A 92 22.26 0.89 28.24
CA THR A 92 23.43 1.77 28.04
C THR A 92 24.72 1.19 28.62
N ARG A 93 24.67 0.63 29.83
CA ARG A 93 25.83 0.02 30.50
C ARG A 93 26.37 -1.20 29.75
N GLU A 94 25.49 -2.07 29.25
CA GLU A 94 25.89 -3.23 28.44
C GLU A 94 26.62 -2.81 27.15
N ILE A 95 26.09 -1.79 26.48
CA ILE A 95 26.67 -1.21 25.25
C ILE A 95 28.03 -0.55 25.57
N GLY A 96 28.12 0.15 26.70
CA GLY A 96 29.34 0.76 27.23
C GLY A 96 30.45 -0.26 27.50
N ILE A 97 30.11 -1.37 28.16
CA ILE A 97 31.04 -2.49 28.45
C ILE A 97 31.54 -3.11 27.14
N ARG A 98 30.65 -3.41 26.19
CA ARG A 98 31.05 -3.97 24.88
C ARG A 98 31.99 -3.04 24.12
N LYS A 99 31.72 -1.74 24.16
CA LYS A 99 32.57 -0.73 23.53
C LYS A 99 33.91 -0.56 24.23
N ALA A 100 33.96 -0.69 25.57
CA ALA A 100 35.20 -0.67 26.35
C ALA A 100 36.10 -1.88 26.04
N ILE A 101 35.51 -3.03 25.70
CA ILE A 101 36.22 -4.25 25.28
C ILE A 101 36.63 -4.19 23.79
N GLY A 102 36.30 -3.10 23.07
CA GLY A 102 36.76 -2.85 21.71
C GLY A 102 35.74 -3.15 20.61
N ALA A 103 34.45 -3.33 20.93
CA ALA A 103 33.42 -3.50 19.91
C ALA A 103 33.37 -2.27 18.96
N GLN A 104 33.44 -2.54 17.64
CA GLN A 104 33.34 -1.48 16.64
C GLN A 104 31.93 -0.85 16.65
N PRO A 105 31.80 0.47 16.41
CA PRO A 105 30.50 1.15 16.34
C PRO A 105 29.50 0.47 15.39
N TRP A 106 29.98 -0.05 14.26
CA TRP A 106 29.16 -0.77 13.29
C TRP A 106 28.59 -2.11 13.80
N SER A 107 29.30 -2.78 14.70
CA SER A 107 28.79 -4.02 15.33
C SER A 107 27.60 -3.71 16.25
N ILE A 108 27.67 -2.60 17.00
CA ILE A 108 26.56 -2.13 17.85
C ILE A 108 25.36 -1.74 16.99
N ILE A 109 25.61 -1.02 15.89
CA ILE A 109 24.55 -0.63 14.96
C ILE A 109 23.86 -1.86 14.36
N GLY A 110 24.64 -2.83 13.88
CA GLY A 110 24.11 -4.05 13.27
C GLY A 110 23.26 -4.87 14.24
N MET A 111 23.67 -4.98 15.50
CA MET A 111 22.88 -5.67 16.53
C MET A 111 21.50 -5.03 16.72
N ILE A 112 21.45 -3.72 16.93
CA ILE A 112 20.20 -2.99 17.18
C ILE A 112 19.32 -3.01 15.92
N LEU A 113 19.93 -2.93 14.73
CA LEU A 113 19.21 -3.03 13.47
C LEU A 113 18.56 -4.40 13.29
N HIS A 114 19.26 -5.48 13.63
CA HIS A 114 18.69 -6.83 13.61
C HIS A 114 17.53 -6.98 14.59
N GLU A 115 17.63 -6.42 15.79
CA GLU A 115 16.54 -6.41 16.78
C GLU A 115 15.32 -5.65 16.25
N ALA A 116 15.51 -4.48 15.65
CA ALA A 116 14.44 -3.69 15.05
C ALA A 116 13.77 -4.40 13.87
N ILE A 117 14.57 -4.98 12.96
CA ILE A 117 14.06 -5.74 11.81
C ILE A 117 13.30 -6.98 12.29
N PHE A 118 13.79 -7.69 13.30
CA PHE A 118 13.13 -8.86 13.84
C PHE A 118 11.75 -8.52 14.43
N VAL A 119 11.68 -7.46 15.25
CA VAL A 119 10.42 -7.00 15.85
C VAL A 119 9.42 -6.56 14.78
N THR A 120 9.86 -5.79 13.79
CA THR A 120 8.98 -5.32 12.69
C THR A 120 8.53 -6.45 11.78
N ALA A 121 9.40 -7.40 11.46
CA ALA A 121 9.03 -8.59 10.69
C ALA A 121 8.03 -9.46 11.43
N PHE A 122 8.25 -9.70 12.73
CA PHE A 122 7.32 -10.48 13.56
C PHE A 122 5.96 -9.79 13.68
N ALA A 123 5.93 -8.48 13.97
CA ALA A 123 4.69 -7.72 14.03
C ALA A 123 3.96 -7.68 12.69
N GLY A 124 4.69 -7.51 11.58
CA GLY A 124 4.13 -7.53 10.23
C GLY A 124 3.52 -8.89 9.86
N PHE A 125 4.22 -9.98 10.18
CA PHE A 125 3.71 -11.34 9.94
C PHE A 125 2.50 -11.67 10.82
N ALA A 126 2.55 -11.33 12.11
CA ALA A 126 1.42 -11.48 13.02
C ALA A 126 0.21 -10.64 12.56
N GLY A 127 0.45 -9.41 12.12
CA GLY A 127 -0.59 -8.54 11.54
C GLY A 127 -1.21 -9.12 10.28
N LEU A 128 -0.42 -9.71 9.39
CA LEU A 128 -0.92 -10.40 8.19
C LEU A 128 -1.82 -11.57 8.56
N ILE A 129 -1.38 -12.47 9.44
CA ILE A 129 -2.19 -13.61 9.90
C ILE A 129 -3.48 -13.11 10.55
N PHE A 130 -3.39 -12.11 11.42
CA PHE A 130 -4.54 -11.53 12.10
C PHE A 130 -5.53 -10.93 11.10
N SER A 131 -5.05 -10.21 10.09
CA SER A 131 -5.90 -9.61 9.05
C SER A 131 -6.62 -10.67 8.21
N MET A 132 -5.94 -11.77 7.85
CA MET A 132 -6.54 -12.89 7.13
C MET A 132 -7.58 -13.61 7.99
N GLY A 133 -7.27 -13.86 9.27
CA GLY A 133 -8.22 -14.47 10.20
C GLY A 133 -9.45 -13.61 10.43
N LEU A 134 -9.29 -12.29 10.54
CA LEU A 134 -10.40 -11.34 10.66
C LEU A 134 -11.27 -11.35 9.40
N TRP A 135 -10.65 -11.44 8.21
CA TRP A 135 -11.37 -11.53 6.95
C TRP A 135 -12.16 -12.84 6.83
N GLU A 136 -11.59 -13.98 7.19
CA GLU A 136 -12.30 -15.27 7.15
C GLU A 136 -13.54 -15.27 8.05
N LEU A 137 -13.49 -14.57 9.19
CA LEU A 137 -14.61 -14.46 10.11
C LEU A 137 -15.67 -13.45 9.65
N ALA A 138 -15.26 -12.31 9.09
CA ALA A 138 -16.16 -11.21 8.70
C ALA A 138 -16.69 -11.35 7.26
N GLY A 139 -15.91 -11.96 6.37
CA GLY A 139 -16.17 -12.10 4.94
C GLY A 139 -17.53 -12.72 4.60
N PRO A 140 -17.97 -13.80 5.28
CA PRO A 140 -19.29 -14.40 5.03
C PRO A 140 -20.48 -13.45 5.31
N TYR A 141 -20.29 -12.40 6.12
CA TYR A 141 -21.33 -11.43 6.45
C TYR A 141 -21.32 -10.21 5.52
N VAL A 142 -20.37 -10.13 4.59
CA VAL A 142 -20.17 -9.00 3.68
C VAL A 142 -20.50 -9.44 2.26
N ASP A 143 -21.77 -9.29 1.88
CA ASP A 143 -22.27 -9.68 0.56
C ASP A 143 -22.11 -8.53 -0.43
N ILE A 144 -20.92 -8.40 -1.02
CA ILE A 144 -20.63 -7.37 -2.04
C ILE A 144 -20.48 -8.05 -3.41
N PRO A 145 -21.42 -7.84 -4.36
CA PRO A 145 -21.47 -8.54 -5.65
C PRO A 145 -20.25 -8.31 -6.57
N TYR A 146 -19.34 -7.40 -6.20
CA TYR A 146 -18.17 -7.01 -7.00
C TYR A 146 -16.82 -7.41 -6.36
N VAL A 147 -16.80 -8.05 -5.20
CA VAL A 147 -15.56 -8.48 -4.52
C VAL A 147 -15.49 -10.00 -4.54
N LEU A 148 -15.06 -10.55 -5.68
CA LEU A 148 -14.82 -11.99 -5.83
C LEU A 148 -13.41 -12.32 -5.34
N ASN A 149 -13.32 -13.01 -4.19
CA ASN A 149 -12.09 -13.62 -3.64
C ASN A 149 -10.91 -12.65 -3.47
N PRO A 150 -10.83 -11.89 -2.36
CA PRO A 150 -9.63 -11.14 -2.02
C PRO A 150 -8.51 -12.14 -1.68
N SER A 151 -7.72 -12.50 -2.68
CA SER A 151 -6.54 -13.33 -2.52
C SER A 151 -5.29 -12.44 -2.43
N VAL A 152 -4.38 -12.80 -1.53
CA VAL A 152 -3.09 -12.12 -1.45
C VAL A 152 -2.22 -12.65 -2.58
N ASN A 153 -1.96 -11.80 -3.58
CA ASN A 153 -1.05 -12.14 -4.66
C ASN A 153 0.38 -12.30 -4.10
N PHE A 154 1.08 -13.36 -4.52
CA PHE A 154 2.45 -13.64 -4.11
C PHE A 154 3.41 -12.46 -4.35
N ASN A 155 3.25 -11.72 -5.46
CA ASN A 155 4.05 -10.54 -5.75
C ASN A 155 3.81 -9.42 -4.73
N VAL A 156 2.57 -9.25 -4.27
CA VAL A 156 2.22 -8.27 -3.24
C VAL A 156 2.84 -8.69 -1.92
N ALA A 157 2.73 -9.97 -1.53
CA ALA A 157 3.36 -10.49 -0.31
C ALA A 157 4.89 -10.25 -0.30
N LEU A 158 5.58 -10.54 -1.41
CA LEU A 158 7.01 -10.30 -1.53
C LEU A 158 7.36 -8.81 -1.41
N SER A 159 6.60 -7.93 -2.06
CA SER A 159 6.80 -6.48 -1.94
C SER A 159 6.59 -5.97 -0.52
N THR A 160 5.61 -6.51 0.21
CA THR A 160 5.33 -6.16 1.61
C THR A 160 6.49 -6.56 2.52
N VAL A 161 7.09 -7.73 2.32
CA VAL A 161 8.26 -8.16 3.12
C VAL A 161 9.43 -7.19 2.92
N ILE A 162 9.70 -6.78 1.68
CA ILE A 162 10.77 -5.81 1.39
C ILE A 162 10.48 -4.48 2.08
N ILE A 163 9.24 -3.98 2.00
CA ILE A 163 8.82 -2.74 2.65
C ILE A 163 8.98 -2.84 4.18
N LEU A 164 8.61 -3.97 4.79
CA LEU A 164 8.77 -4.18 6.24
C LEU A 164 10.24 -4.18 6.67
N ILE A 165 11.12 -4.84 5.91
CA ILE A 165 12.56 -4.83 6.19
C ILE A 165 13.12 -3.40 6.11
N LEU A 166 12.75 -2.65 5.06
CA LEU A 166 13.18 -1.27 4.90
C LEU A 166 12.64 -0.37 6.03
N ALA A 167 11.36 -0.52 6.39
CA ALA A 167 10.75 0.22 7.48
C ALA A 167 11.41 -0.08 8.83
N GLY A 168 11.67 -1.36 9.12
CA GLY A 168 12.38 -1.79 10.33
C GLY A 168 13.81 -1.27 10.39
N ALA A 169 14.52 -1.31 9.27
CA ALA A 169 15.86 -0.74 9.18
C ALA A 169 15.84 0.77 9.42
N LEU A 170 14.92 1.52 8.80
CA LEU A 170 14.77 2.96 9.02
C LEU A 170 14.43 3.30 10.47
N ALA A 171 13.51 2.55 11.08
CA ALA A 171 13.10 2.73 12.48
C ALA A 171 14.27 2.49 13.45
N GLY A 172 15.06 1.44 13.22
CA GLY A 172 16.18 1.05 14.06
C GLY A 172 17.46 1.86 13.83
N PHE A 173 17.63 2.47 12.65
CA PHE A 173 18.89 3.14 12.30
C PHE A 173 19.20 4.35 13.20
N PHE A 174 18.22 5.22 13.44
CA PHE A 174 18.41 6.40 14.28
C PHE A 174 18.81 6.05 15.74
N PRO A 175 18.09 5.17 16.47
CA PRO A 175 18.49 4.75 17.81
C PRO A 175 19.81 4.00 17.81
N ALA A 176 20.06 3.15 16.81
CA ALA A 176 21.31 2.42 16.67
C ALA A 176 22.53 3.35 16.53
N TRP A 177 22.40 4.39 15.71
CA TRP A 177 23.43 5.40 15.54
C TRP A 177 23.69 6.19 16.82
N ARG A 178 22.62 6.52 17.56
CA ARG A 178 22.73 7.20 18.86
C ARG A 178 23.43 6.33 19.89
N ALA A 179 23.10 5.03 19.96
CA ALA A 179 23.74 4.04 20.83
C ALA A 179 25.25 3.94 20.57
N ALA A 180 25.63 3.83 19.31
CA ALA A 180 27.03 3.69 18.91
C ALA A 180 27.89 4.92 19.27
N LYS A 181 27.28 6.09 19.45
CA LYS A 181 27.96 7.34 19.86
C LYS A 181 28.17 7.47 21.37
N ILE A 182 27.52 6.66 22.20
CA ILE A 182 27.68 6.72 23.66
C ILE A 182 29.14 6.46 24.04
N ARG A 183 29.72 7.31 24.90
CA ARG A 183 31.11 7.15 25.35
C ARG A 183 31.17 6.11 26.47
N PRO A 184 32.12 5.16 26.46
CA PRO A 184 32.23 4.15 27.51
C PRO A 184 32.34 4.75 28.91
N ILE A 185 33.05 5.88 29.04
CA ILE A 185 33.24 6.57 30.31
C ILE A 185 31.94 7.17 30.87
N GLU A 186 30.99 7.57 30.00
CA GLU A 186 29.68 8.06 30.43
C GLU A 186 28.78 6.88 30.81
N ALA A 187 28.80 5.80 30.02
CA ALA A 187 28.02 4.61 30.27
C ALA A 187 28.38 3.85 31.56
N LEU A 188 29.58 4.05 32.10
CA LEU A 188 30.06 3.48 33.36
C LEU A 188 29.95 4.43 34.55
N ARG A 189 29.65 5.71 34.31
CA ARG A 189 29.53 6.77 35.33
C ARG A 189 28.08 7.05 35.71
N ASP A 190 27.09 6.43 35.05
CA ASP A 190 25.69 6.44 35.50
C ASP A 190 25.52 5.51 36.72
N GLU A 191 26.22 5.89 37.80
CA GLU A 191 25.99 5.78 39.24
C GLU A 191 27.17 6.44 39.98
#